data_AF-A0A933KHP4-F1
#
_entry.id   AF-A0A933KHP4-F1
#
_cell.length_a   1.000
_cell.length_b   1.000
_cell.length_c   1.000
_cell.angle_alpha   90.00
_cell.angle_beta   90.00
_cell.angle_gamma   90.00
#
_symmetry.space_group_name_H-M   'P 1'
#
loop_
_entity.id
_entity.type
_entity.pdbx_description
1 polymer ?
#
loop_
_entity_poly.entity_id
_entity_poly.type
_entity_poly.pdbx_seq_one_letter_code
_entity_poly.pdbx_strand_id
1 'polypeptide(L)'
;MAHESISRTTYFTIFLILLALLVVTVRVADVDLGRFNFLAAMAIASVKAVLIAYYFMHLKTQTQLTRLFAGVGFAWLALLLVLTFADVATRLGG
;
A
#
# COMPACT_ATOMS: atom_id res chain seq x y z
N MET A 1 33.90 -4.25 -11.74
CA MET A 1 32.51 -4.55 -11.39
C MET A 1 32.32 -4.21 -9.92
N ALA A 2 31.94 -2.97 -9.60
CA ALA A 2 31.71 -2.56 -8.23
C ALA A 2 30.37 -3.18 -7.76
N HIS A 3 30.43 -4.13 -6.84
CA HIS A 3 29.23 -4.63 -6.17
C HIS A 3 28.70 -3.52 -5.26
N GLU A 4 27.76 -2.72 -5.77
CA GLU A 4 26.91 -1.86 -4.96
C GLU A 4 26.00 -2.77 -4.13
N SER A 5 26.50 -3.25 -2.99
CA SER A 5 25.72 -4.05 -2.06
C SER A 5 24.62 -3.15 -1.51
N ILE A 6 23.39 -3.29 -2.01
CA ILE A 6 22.23 -2.64 -1.40
C ILE A 6 22.27 -3.02 0.09
N SER A 7 22.40 -2.00 0.93
CA SER A 7 22.67 -2.16 2.36
C SER A 7 21.54 -2.99 2.98
N ARG A 8 21.90 -4.18 3.50
CA ARG A 8 20.97 -5.08 4.22
C ARG A 8 20.21 -4.35 5.33
N THR A 9 20.84 -3.32 5.91
CA THR A 9 20.26 -2.45 6.92
C THR A 9 18.98 -1.76 6.45
N THR A 10 18.89 -1.34 5.18
CA THR A 10 17.69 -0.67 4.65
C THR A 10 16.47 -1.58 4.68
N TYR A 11 16.62 -2.85 4.25
CA TYR A 11 15.51 -3.82 4.29
C TYR A 11 15.05 -4.11 5.73
N PHE A 12 16.00 -4.22 6.67
CA PHE A 12 15.68 -4.42 8.08
C PHE A 12 14.95 -3.22 8.70
N THR A 13 15.38 -2.00 8.40
CA THR A 13 14.69 -0.79 8.87
C THR A 13 13.25 -0.74 8.37
N ILE A 14 13.03 -1.03 7.08
CA ILE A 14 11.68 -0.99 6.50
C ILE A 14 10.83 -2.15 7.01
N PHE A 15 11.42 -3.32 7.23
CA PHE A 15 10.75 -4.43 7.89
C PHE A 15 10.22 -4.04 9.26
N LEU A 16 11.03 -3.34 10.08
CA LEU A 16 10.59 -2.83 11.38
C LEU A 16 9.47 -1.78 11.24
N ILE A 17 9.55 -0.90 10.23
CA ILE A 17 8.47 0.07 9.95
C ILE A 17 7.18 -0.67 9.58
N LEU A 18 7.24 -1.70 8.74
CA LEU A 18 6.08 -2.50 8.37
C LEU A 18 5.49 -3.24 9.57
N LEU A 19 6.34 -3.73 10.47
CA LEU A 19 5.91 -4.39 11.72
C LEU A 19 5.24 -3.38 12.66
N ALA A 20 5.77 -2.16 12.79
CA ALA A 20 5.10 -1.10 13.53
C ALA A 20 3.73 -0.75 12.91
N LEU A 21 3.65 -0.62 11.58
CA LEU A 21 2.38 -0.40 10.88
C LEU A 21 1.42 -1.59 11.06
N LEU A 22 1.92 -2.82 11.21
CA LEU A 22 1.09 -3.99 11.53
C LEU A 22 0.44 -3.84 12.90
N VAL A 23 1.21 -3.50 13.93
CA VAL A 23 0.69 -3.25 15.28
C VAL A 23 -0.35 -2.13 15.25
N VAL A 24 -0.10 -1.05 14.50
CA VAL A 24 -1.08 0.03 14.32
C VAL A 24 -2.37 -0.49 13.69
N THR A 25 -2.30 -1.34 12.66
CA THR A 25 -3.52 -1.91 12.05
C THR A 25 -4.31 -2.77 13.03
N VAL A 26 -3.66 -3.63 13.82
CA VAL A 26 -4.34 -4.46 14.82
C VAL A 26 -5.02 -3.58 15.86
N ARG A 27 -4.29 -2.60 16.42
CA ARG A 27 -4.84 -1.65 17.39
C ARG A 27 -5.99 -0.81 16.82
N VAL A 28 -5.89 -0.38 15.56
CA VAL A 28 -6.98 0.38 14.90
C VAL A 28 -8.18 -0.51 14.60
N ALA A 29 -7.98 -1.80 14.34
CA ALA A 29 -9.09 -2.74 14.14
C ALA A 29 -9.89 -3.00 15.43
N ASP A 30 -9.24 -2.92 16.60
CA ASP A 30 -9.90 -3.05 17.91
C ASP A 30 -10.61 -1.77 18.37
N VAL A 31 -10.27 -0.61 17.79
CA VAL A 31 -10.96 0.65 18.07
C VAL A 31 -12.14 0.79 17.12
N ASP A 32 -13.33 1.03 17.65
CA ASP A 32 -14.49 1.28 16.82
C ASP A 32 -14.58 2.77 16.43
N LEU A 33 -14.04 3.13 15.26
CA LEU A 33 -14.18 4.47 14.66
C LEU A 33 -15.50 4.59 13.85
N GLY A 34 -16.40 3.60 13.93
CA GLY A 34 -17.67 3.59 13.20
C GLY A 34 -17.47 3.73 11.68
N ARG A 35 -18.08 4.77 11.09
CA ARG A 35 -18.02 5.06 9.64
C ARG A 35 -16.60 5.32 9.11
N PHE A 36 -15.64 5.68 9.97
CA PHE A 36 -14.27 5.93 9.57
C PHE A 36 -13.37 4.69 9.62
N ASN A 37 -13.83 3.56 10.16
CA ASN A 37 -13.05 2.31 10.23
C ASN A 37 -12.56 1.90 8.85
N PHE A 38 -13.45 1.92 7.85
CA PHE A 38 -13.12 1.55 6.49
C PHE A 38 -12.04 2.47 5.89
N LEU A 39 -12.21 3.79 6.04
CA LEU A 39 -11.27 4.78 5.52
C LEU A 39 -9.89 4.66 6.19
N ALA A 40 -9.87 4.48 7.51
CA ALA A 40 -8.64 4.29 8.27
C ALA A 40 -7.91 2.99 7.88
N ALA A 41 -8.65 1.87 7.78
CA ALA A 41 -8.09 0.58 7.37
C ALA A 41 -7.50 0.66 5.95
N MET A 42 -8.21 1.30 5.01
CA MET A 42 -7.72 1.49 3.65
C MET A 42 -6.49 2.39 3.58
N ALA A 43 -6.48 3.52 4.30
CA ALA A 43 -5.32 4.40 4.34
C ALA A 43 -4.05 3.66 4.84
N ILE A 44 -4.17 2.91 5.95
CA ILE A 44 -3.05 2.14 6.50
C ILE A 44 -2.60 1.05 5.53
N ALA A 45 -3.54 0.34 4.90
CA ALA A 45 -3.23 -0.69 3.91
C ALA A 45 -2.50 -0.12 2.69
N SER A 46 -2.94 1.03 2.17
CA SER A 46 -2.28 1.73 1.05
C SER A 46 -0.84 2.12 1.40
N VAL A 47 -0.60 2.70 2.58
CA VAL A 47 0.75 3.07 3.02
C VAL A 47 1.66 1.84 3.09
N LYS A 48 1.19 0.72 3.67
CA LYS A 48 1.95 -0.54 3.69
C LYS A 48 2.30 -1.02 2.28
N ALA A 49 1.31 -1.01 1.37
CA ALA A 49 1.50 -1.46 0.00
C ALA A 49 2.56 -0.63 -0.74
N VAL A 50 2.56 0.71 -0.55
CA VAL A 50 3.57 1.59 -1.16
C VAL A 50 4.96 1.28 -0.61
N LEU A 51 5.13 1.10 0.70
CA LEU A 51 6.42 0.73 1.29
C LEU A 51 6.94 -0.61 0.73
N ILE A 52 6.07 -1.61 0.64
CA ILE A 52 6.43 -2.92 0.09
C ILE A 52 6.82 -2.81 -1.39
N ALA A 53 6.02 -2.12 -2.20
CA ALA A 53 6.29 -1.94 -3.61
C ALA A 53 7.61 -1.18 -3.85
N TYR A 54 7.81 -0.07 -3.15
CA TYR A 54 8.98 0.78 -3.38
C TYR A 54 10.29 0.08 -3.01
N TYR A 55 10.30 -0.65 -1.89
CA TYR A 55 11.53 -1.20 -1.32
C TYR A 55 11.71 -2.71 -1.51
N PHE A 56 10.70 -3.52 -1.21
CA PHE A 56 10.81 -4.99 -1.29
C PHE A 56 10.65 -5.52 -2.72
N MET A 57 9.76 -4.91 -3.51
CA MET A 57 9.66 -5.24 -4.95
C MET A 57 10.77 -4.63 -5.80
N HIS A 58 11.77 -3.99 -5.16
CA HIS A 58 12.92 -3.38 -5.82
C HIS A 58 12.53 -2.40 -6.93
N LEU A 59 11.33 -1.79 -6.88
CA LEU A 59 10.91 -0.83 -7.91
C LEU A 59 11.93 0.31 -8.04
N LYS A 60 12.68 0.65 -6.98
CA LYS A 60 13.78 1.63 -7.05
C LYS A 60 14.90 1.26 -8.02
N THR A 61 15.22 -0.02 -8.15
CA THR A 61 16.39 -0.53 -8.90
C THR A 61 16.00 -1.13 -10.25
N GLN A 62 14.71 -1.35 -10.48
CA GLN A 62 14.18 -1.92 -11.72
C GLN A 62 14.11 -0.90 -12.86
N THR A 63 14.07 -1.41 -14.10
CA THR A 63 13.99 -0.60 -15.32
C THR A 63 12.75 0.31 -15.32
N GLN A 64 12.84 1.44 -16.05
CA GLN A 64 11.75 2.41 -16.16
C GLN A 64 10.44 1.79 -16.68
N LEU A 65 10.53 0.78 -17.56
CA LEU A 65 9.38 0.01 -18.05
C LEU A 65 8.63 -0.72 -16.93
N THR A 66 9.34 -1.44 -16.05
CA THR A 66 8.72 -2.15 -14.93
C THR A 66 8.01 -1.21 -13.97
N ARG A 67 8.61 -0.03 -13.70
CA ARG A 67 7.98 1.02 -12.89
C ARG A 67 6.69 1.56 -13.53
N LEU A 68 6.70 1.76 -14.84
CA LEU A 68 5.53 2.23 -15.58
C LEU A 68 4.39 1.20 -15.51
N PHE A 69 4.65 -0.07 -15.80
CA PHE A 69 3.63 -1.12 -15.73
C PHE A 69 3.05 -1.30 -14.32
N ALA A 70 3.89 -1.22 -13.28
CA ALA A 70 3.41 -1.24 -11.91
C ALA A 70 2.50 -0.03 -11.60
N GLY A 71 2.89 1.17 -12.02
CA GLY A 71 2.07 2.38 -11.89
C GLY A 71 0.74 2.27 -12.63
N VAL A 72 0.75 1.73 -13.86
CA VAL A 72 -0.46 1.48 -14.66
C VAL A 72 -1.36 0.45 -13.96
N GLY A 73 -0.81 -0.62 -13.39
CA GLY A 73 -1.57 -1.60 -12.62
C GLY A 73 -2.25 -0.98 -11.39
N PHE A 74 -1.54 -0.13 -10.64
CA PHE A 74 -2.13 0.60 -9.52
C PHE A 74 -3.19 1.62 -9.96
N ALA A 75 -2.99 2.32 -11.08
CA ALA A 75 -3.99 3.23 -11.64
C ALA A 75 -5.25 2.47 -12.06
N TRP A 76 -5.09 1.31 -12.68
CA TRP A 76 -6.20 0.43 -13.05
C TRP A 76 -6.97 -0.07 -11.82
N LEU A 77 -6.25 -0.52 -10.78
CA LEU A 77 -6.85 -0.92 -9.51
C LEU A 77 -7.64 0.23 -8.87
N ALA A 78 -7.06 1.44 -8.82
CA ALA A 78 -7.72 2.61 -8.28
C ALA A 78 -9.01 2.95 -9.03
N LEU A 79 -8.99 2.87 -10.37
CA LEU A 79 -10.16 3.06 -11.21
C LEU A 79 -11.27 2.03 -10.88
N LEU A 80 -10.93 0.75 -10.78
CA LEU A 80 -11.88 -0.29 -10.41
C LEU A 80 -12.48 -0.06 -9.02
N LEU A 81 -11.66 0.35 -8.04
CA LEU A 81 -12.14 0.65 -6.70
C LEU A 81 -13.11 1.83 -6.70
N VAL A 82 -12.78 2.94 -7.35
CA VAL A 82 -13.65 4.13 -7.42
C VAL A 82 -14.98 3.79 -8.08
N LEU A 83 -14.98 3.05 -9.19
CA LEU A 83 -16.21 2.60 -9.84
C LEU A 83 -17.04 1.69 -8.94
N THR A 84 -16.41 0.77 -8.22
CA THR A 84 -17.09 -0.13 -7.28
C THR A 84 -17.74 0.65 -6.15
N PHE A 85 -17.04 1.61 -5.54
CA PHE A 85 -17.62 2.44 -4.48
C PHE A 85 -18.76 3.31 -5.00
N ALA A 86 -18.65 3.87 -6.21
CA ALA A 86 -19.71 4.65 -6.82
C ALA A 86 -20.97 3.81 -7.11
N ASP A 87 -20.80 2.58 -7.61
CA ASP A 87 -21.92 1.64 -7.83
C ASP A 87 -22.61 1.28 -6.51
N VAL A 88 -21.85 0.88 -5.49
CA VAL A 88 -22.40 0.55 -4.16
C VAL A 88 -23.11 1.74 -3.52
N ALA A 89 -22.52 2.94 -3.58
CA ALA A 89 -23.11 4.16 -3.04
C ALA A 89 -24.45 4.51 -3.73
N THR A 90 -24.53 4.31 -5.05
CA THR A 90 -25.76 4.55 -5.82
C THR A 90 -26.85 3.54 -5.46
N ARG A 91 -26.50 2.28 -5.18
CA ARG A 91 -27.46 1.23 -4.78
C ARG A 91 -27.97 1.35 -3.34
N LEU A 92 -27.13 1.86 -2.43
CA LEU A 92 -27.51 2.05 -1.03
C LEU A 92 -28.23 3.39 -0.78
N GLY A 93 -28.08 4.35 -1.69
CA GLY A 93 -28.70 5.68 -1.60
C GLY A 93 -30.00 5.85 -2.38
N GLY A 94 -30.47 4.81 -3.08
CA GLY A 94 -31.72 4.79 -3.85
C GLY A 94 -32.78 3.88 -3.24
#